data_AF-U5MVC5-F1
#
_entry.id   AF-U5MVC5-F1
#
_cell.length_a   1.000
_cell.length_b   1.000
_cell.length_c   1.000
_cell.angle_alpha   90.00
_cell.angle_beta   90.00
_cell.angle_gamma   90.00
#
_symmetry.space_group_name_H-M   'P 1'
#
loop_
_entity.id
_entity.type
_entity.pdbx_description
1 polymer ?
#
loop_
_entity_poly.entity_id
_entity_poly.type
_entity_poly.pdbx_seq_one_letter_code
_entity_poly.pdbx_strand_id
1 'polypeptide(L)'
;MCGENSGNYLNQGVSKVKDYGKYSTSIDDKVKVIDKVDLPDWIRESYTDGNYRTVITEENIIFYRTYGGGAKLNGSFVTTSPAGNRINAKITTALVPDWKNSRQYEAVIEVPKGQILNIGKVEKQYTKTGKVSKMKGGGHGQANIDFLDKNGIEYNIEKEYPNGVRVGNVPDHKVKAKRSGMEQSWFPKAWSESDIQAAGEAVANMSGNTGVADGVAVFGEYNGVRVGVIRTNGKIATVFPDSAMQPGD
;
A
#
# COMPACT_ATOMS: atom_id res chain seq x y z
N MET A 1 16.46 0.99 64.97
CA MET A 1 16.57 2.46 65.05
C MET A 1 16.76 3.00 63.65
N CYS A 2 16.02 4.07 63.35
CA CYS A 2 15.84 4.70 62.05
C CYS A 2 17.07 5.40 61.49
N GLY A 3 17.00 5.73 60.19
CA GLY A 3 17.80 6.76 59.56
C GLY A 3 17.49 6.90 58.07
N GLU A 4 16.33 7.46 57.73
CA GLU A 4 16.03 7.99 56.40
C GLU A 4 17.00 9.14 56.07
N ASN A 5 17.40 9.25 54.81
CA ASN A 5 17.65 10.57 54.22
C ASN A 5 17.20 10.58 52.76
N SER A 6 16.02 11.17 52.58
CA SER A 6 15.35 11.47 51.33
C SER A 6 15.99 12.69 50.68
N GLY A 7 16.70 12.47 49.57
CA GLY A 7 17.25 13.51 48.71
C GLY A 7 16.79 13.35 47.27
N ASN A 8 15.76 14.12 46.91
CA ASN A 8 15.24 14.29 45.55
C ASN A 8 16.35 14.53 44.52
N TYR A 9 16.50 13.61 43.56
CA TYR A 9 17.07 13.93 42.26
C TYR A 9 15.99 13.77 41.19
N LEU A 10 15.35 14.91 40.95
CA LEU A 10 14.66 15.34 39.74
C LEU A 10 14.46 14.26 38.67
N ASN A 11 13.20 13.86 38.57
CA ASN A 11 12.54 13.31 37.40
C ASN A 11 12.88 14.15 36.16
N GLN A 12 13.91 13.74 35.42
CA GLN A 12 14.09 14.17 34.03
C GLN A 12 13.35 13.18 33.14
N GLY A 13 12.05 13.44 32.99
CA GLY A 13 11.35 13.04 31.79
C GLY A 13 12.02 13.66 30.56
N VAL A 14 11.88 12.95 29.43
CA VAL A 14 12.24 13.33 28.05
C VAL A 14 13.64 12.92 27.57
N SER A 15 13.71 11.74 26.95
CA SER A 15 13.91 11.54 25.49
C SER A 15 14.30 10.07 25.27
N LYS A 16 13.83 9.38 24.24
CA LYS A 16 14.43 9.48 22.91
C LYS A 16 13.49 8.82 21.90
N VAL A 17 12.72 9.64 21.17
CA VAL A 17 12.50 9.29 19.77
C VAL A 17 13.90 9.31 19.16
N LYS A 18 14.49 8.12 18.95
CA LYS A 18 15.76 8.04 18.23
C LYS A 18 15.42 8.35 16.78
N ASP A 19 15.75 9.57 16.36
CA ASP A 19 15.56 9.99 14.99
C ASP A 19 16.69 9.39 14.13
N TYR A 20 16.33 8.48 13.23
CA TYR A 20 17.20 7.90 12.21
C TYR A 20 16.95 8.54 10.84
N GLY A 21 16.37 9.74 10.81
CA GLY A 21 16.03 10.49 9.62
C GLY A 21 15.12 9.69 8.69
N LYS A 22 15.52 9.58 7.42
CA LYS A 22 14.75 8.84 6.41
C LYS A 22 14.61 7.33 6.67
N TYR A 23 15.36 6.78 7.65
CA TYR A 23 15.32 5.36 8.02
C TYR A 23 14.57 5.09 9.34
N SER A 24 13.95 6.12 9.93
CA SER A 24 13.13 5.98 11.13
C SER A 24 11.92 5.07 10.88
N THR A 25 11.59 4.21 11.83
CA THR A 25 10.45 3.29 11.81
C THR A 25 9.46 3.64 12.91
N SER A 26 8.21 3.17 12.78
CA SER A 26 7.15 3.44 13.76
C SER A 26 7.29 2.68 15.08
N ILE A 27 8.37 1.90 15.25
CA ILE A 27 8.63 1.10 16.46
C ILE A 27 10.00 1.42 17.06
N ASP A 28 10.64 2.51 16.63
CA ASP A 28 11.97 2.90 17.11
C ASP A 28 11.99 3.24 18.61
N ASP A 29 10.84 3.61 19.16
CA ASP A 29 10.58 3.84 20.58
C ASP A 29 10.32 2.55 21.38
N LYS A 30 10.13 1.41 20.70
CA LYS A 30 9.74 0.11 21.30
C LYS A 30 10.86 -0.93 21.26
N VAL A 31 12.01 -0.55 20.72
CA VAL A 31 13.11 -1.46 20.44
C VAL A 31 14.46 -0.83 20.75
N LYS A 32 15.42 -1.68 21.09
CA LYS A 32 16.82 -1.29 21.31
C LYS A 32 17.70 -1.85 20.19
N VAL A 33 18.47 -0.98 19.54
CA VAL A 33 19.49 -1.40 18.55
C VAL A 33 20.56 -2.23 19.25
N ILE A 34 20.91 -3.36 18.62
CA ILE A 34 21.96 -4.28 19.05
C ILE A 34 22.96 -4.48 17.90
N ASP A 35 23.95 -5.35 18.11
CA ASP A 35 24.92 -5.71 17.09
C ASP A 35 24.24 -6.18 15.81
N LYS A 36 24.68 -5.61 14.69
CA LYS A 36 24.07 -5.82 13.39
C LYS A 36 24.32 -7.26 12.93
N VAL A 37 23.25 -7.96 12.61
CA VAL A 37 23.30 -9.27 11.96
C VAL A 37 23.39 -9.06 10.45
N ASP A 38 24.39 -9.65 9.81
CA ASP A 38 24.51 -9.62 8.36
C ASP A 38 23.42 -10.46 7.70
N LEU A 39 22.66 -9.82 6.81
CA LEU A 39 21.59 -10.45 6.05
C LEU A 39 22.07 -10.75 4.63
N PRO A 40 21.57 -11.83 4.00
CA PRO A 40 21.78 -12.08 2.58
C PRO A 40 21.42 -10.86 1.73
N ASP A 41 22.16 -10.65 0.63
CA ASP A 41 22.03 -9.46 -0.23
C ASP A 41 20.58 -9.18 -0.64
N TRP A 42 19.84 -10.23 -1.01
CA TRP A 42 18.44 -10.12 -1.43
C TRP A 42 17.49 -9.62 -0.33
N ILE A 43 17.82 -9.83 0.96
CA ILE A 43 17.06 -9.27 2.09
C ILE A 43 17.50 -7.83 2.34
N ARG A 44 18.81 -7.55 2.29
CA ARG A 44 19.34 -6.19 2.45
C ARG A 44 18.74 -5.23 1.43
N GLU A 45 18.70 -5.62 0.16
CA GLU A 45 18.14 -4.83 -0.96
C GLU A 45 16.64 -4.54 -0.81
N SER A 46 15.94 -5.25 0.08
CA SER A 46 14.53 -4.95 0.37
C SER A 46 14.35 -3.71 1.25
N TYR A 47 15.41 -3.22 1.88
CA TYR A 47 15.40 -2.01 2.71
C TYR A 47 15.92 -0.79 1.94
N THR A 48 15.36 0.39 2.21
CA THR A 48 15.76 1.65 1.56
C THR A 48 17.26 1.89 1.68
N ASP A 49 17.95 2.08 0.56
CA ASP A 49 19.41 2.20 0.44
C ASP A 49 20.19 1.00 1.01
N GLY A 50 19.54 -0.17 1.13
CA GLY A 50 20.08 -1.34 1.82
C GLY A 50 20.20 -1.17 3.35
N ASN A 51 19.58 -0.13 3.92
CA ASN A 51 19.79 0.26 5.31
C ASN A 51 18.75 -0.38 6.24
N TYR A 52 19.25 -1.25 7.13
CA TYR A 52 18.47 -1.88 8.18
C TYR A 52 19.25 -1.92 9.49
N ARG A 53 18.51 -2.09 10.58
CA ARG A 53 19.02 -2.21 11.94
C ARG A 53 18.58 -3.52 12.55
N THR A 54 19.49 -4.18 13.24
CA THR A 54 19.14 -5.30 14.12
C THR A 54 18.79 -4.74 15.50
N VAL A 55 17.64 -5.15 16.01
CA VAL A 55 17.08 -4.63 17.26
C VAL A 55 16.56 -5.76 18.13
N ILE A 56 16.47 -5.53 19.43
CA ILE A 56 15.74 -6.36 20.38
C ILE A 56 14.47 -5.63 20.84
N THR A 57 13.33 -6.33 20.90
CA THR A 57 12.06 -5.75 21.38
C THR A 57 12.10 -5.49 22.88
N GLU A 58 11.68 -4.29 23.30
CA GLU A 58 11.64 -3.90 24.72
C GLU A 58 10.24 -4.10 25.36
N GLU A 59 9.24 -4.37 24.52
CA GLU A 59 7.86 -4.72 24.86
C GLU A 59 7.26 -5.66 23.79
N ASN A 60 6.02 -6.12 24.00
CA ASN A 60 5.31 -6.90 23.00
C ASN A 60 4.90 -5.99 21.83
N ILE A 61 5.17 -6.41 20.60
CA ILE A 61 4.87 -5.64 19.39
C ILE A 61 3.94 -6.44 18.50
N ILE A 62 2.85 -5.80 18.08
CA ILE A 62 1.93 -6.37 17.11
C ILE A 62 2.42 -6.04 15.71
N PHE A 63 2.59 -7.09 14.91
CA PHE A 63 2.84 -6.97 13.48
C PHE A 63 1.71 -7.61 12.68
N TYR A 64 1.63 -7.21 11.42
CA TYR A 64 0.66 -7.72 10.47
C TYR A 64 1.41 -8.37 9.32
N ARG A 65 0.91 -9.53 8.90
CA ARG A 65 1.48 -10.30 7.80
C ARG A 65 0.42 -10.60 6.77
N THR A 66 0.55 -10.00 5.59
CA THR A 66 -0.26 -10.38 4.42
C THR A 66 0.36 -11.57 3.70
N TYR A 67 -0.42 -12.64 3.46
CA TYR A 67 0.03 -13.87 2.80
C TYR A 67 -1.05 -14.46 1.87
N GLY A 68 -0.68 -15.39 0.99
CA GLY A 68 -1.56 -16.01 -0.01
C GLY A 68 -0.81 -16.35 -1.30
N GLY A 69 -1.33 -17.28 -2.11
CA GLY A 69 -0.66 -17.71 -3.35
C GLY A 69 0.55 -18.59 -3.02
N GLY A 70 1.75 -18.17 -3.41
CA GLY A 70 3.01 -18.85 -3.06
C GLY A 70 3.64 -18.40 -1.72
N ALA A 71 3.12 -17.33 -1.09
CA ALA A 71 3.63 -16.81 0.17
C ALA A 71 3.00 -17.52 1.37
N LYS A 72 3.84 -18.22 2.18
CA LYS A 72 3.41 -18.98 3.36
C LYS A 72 3.22 -18.09 4.60
N LEU A 73 2.50 -18.62 5.60
CA LEU A 73 2.24 -17.99 6.91
C LEU A 73 3.53 -17.72 7.73
N ASN A 74 4.62 -18.44 7.44
CA ASN A 74 5.87 -18.44 8.21
C ASN A 74 7.08 -17.78 7.50
N GLY A 75 6.90 -17.05 6.41
CA GLY A 75 8.02 -16.32 5.76
C GLY A 75 8.54 -15.10 6.56
N SER A 76 9.58 -14.45 6.07
CA SER A 76 10.43 -13.61 6.93
C SER A 76 10.06 -12.13 7.08
N PHE A 77 8.95 -11.67 6.49
CA PHE A 77 8.61 -10.24 6.44
C PHE A 77 7.25 -9.95 7.07
N VAL A 78 7.20 -8.91 7.89
CA VAL A 78 6.02 -8.43 8.62
C VAL A 78 6.00 -6.89 8.60
N THR A 79 4.84 -6.27 8.78
CA THR A 79 4.68 -4.80 8.79
C THR A 79 4.06 -4.34 10.11
N THR A 80 4.37 -3.13 10.55
CA THR A 80 3.83 -2.51 11.77
C THR A 80 2.48 -1.81 11.54
N SER A 81 2.02 -1.77 10.29
CA SER A 81 0.70 -1.22 9.93
C SER A 81 -0.21 -2.34 9.41
N PRO A 82 -1.46 -2.43 9.89
CA PRO A 82 -2.42 -3.36 9.34
C PRO A 82 -2.63 -3.08 7.85
N ALA A 83 -2.79 -4.12 7.04
CA ALA A 83 -3.43 -3.92 5.76
C ALA A 83 -4.88 -3.58 6.08
N GLY A 84 -5.21 -2.28 6.07
CA GLY A 84 -6.60 -1.88 5.92
C GLY A 84 -7.24 -2.68 4.78
N ASN A 85 -8.56 -2.91 4.86
CA ASN A 85 -9.39 -3.63 3.89
C ASN A 85 -8.73 -3.75 2.51
N ARG A 86 -8.67 -4.95 1.89
CA ARG A 86 -7.98 -5.30 0.63
C ARG A 86 -7.83 -4.21 -0.46
N ILE A 87 -8.76 -3.25 -0.50
CA ILE A 87 -8.66 -1.97 -1.22
C ILE A 87 -7.34 -1.23 -0.92
N ASN A 88 -6.97 -1.02 0.34
CA ASN A 88 -5.70 -0.41 0.75
C ASN A 88 -4.47 -1.23 0.34
N ALA A 89 -4.57 -2.56 0.23
CA ALA A 89 -3.41 -3.42 -0.03
C ALA A 89 -2.93 -3.41 -1.49
N LYS A 90 -3.79 -3.09 -2.48
CA LYS A 90 -3.31 -2.82 -3.85
C LYS A 90 -2.75 -1.40 -3.99
N ILE A 91 -3.26 -0.47 -3.18
CA ILE A 91 -2.95 0.96 -3.25
C ILE A 91 -1.66 1.32 -2.47
N THR A 92 -1.30 0.57 -1.43
CA THR A 92 -0.17 0.88 -0.53
C THR A 92 1.11 0.08 -0.74
N THR A 93 1.22 -0.81 -1.73
CA THR A 93 2.47 -1.58 -1.88
C THR A 93 2.86 -1.85 -3.33
N ALA A 94 3.97 -1.24 -3.74
CA ALA A 94 4.83 -1.76 -4.78
C ALA A 94 5.35 -3.12 -4.32
N LEU A 95 4.64 -4.20 -4.66
CA LEU A 95 5.15 -5.55 -4.47
C LEU A 95 5.69 -6.07 -5.79
N VAL A 96 6.95 -6.51 -5.78
CA VAL A 96 7.54 -7.27 -6.88
C VAL A 96 6.65 -8.49 -7.16
N PRO A 97 6.20 -8.69 -8.42
CA PRO A 97 5.40 -9.85 -8.84
C PRO A 97 5.98 -11.22 -8.45
N ASP A 98 7.27 -11.28 -8.14
CA ASP A 98 8.04 -12.49 -7.89
C ASP A 98 7.87 -13.10 -6.51
N TRP A 99 7.30 -12.37 -5.57
CA TRP A 99 7.03 -12.89 -4.22
C TRP A 99 5.79 -13.78 -4.17
N LYS A 100 5.12 -14.01 -5.31
CA LYS A 100 3.92 -14.85 -5.49
C LYS A 100 2.84 -14.62 -4.43
N ASN A 101 2.83 -13.45 -3.79
CA ASN A 101 1.93 -13.17 -2.68
C ASN A 101 0.60 -12.65 -3.22
N SER A 102 -0.46 -13.47 -3.15
CA SER A 102 -1.82 -13.08 -3.55
C SER A 102 -2.56 -12.30 -2.45
N ARG A 103 -1.94 -12.12 -1.27
CA ARG A 103 -2.45 -11.36 -0.11
C ARG A 103 -3.89 -11.74 0.24
N GLN A 104 -4.18 -13.04 0.18
CA GLN A 104 -5.50 -13.59 0.43
C GLN A 104 -5.91 -13.47 1.91
N TYR A 105 -4.94 -13.49 2.82
CA TYR A 105 -5.11 -13.56 4.26
C TYR A 105 -4.16 -12.57 4.95
N GLU A 106 -4.57 -12.05 6.11
CA GLU A 106 -3.72 -11.29 7.03
C GLU A 106 -3.64 -12.05 8.35
N ALA A 107 -2.43 -12.24 8.87
CA ALA A 107 -2.22 -12.73 10.23
C ALA A 107 -1.75 -11.58 11.11
N VAL A 108 -2.34 -11.49 12.29
CA VAL A 108 -1.80 -10.69 13.39
C VAL A 108 -0.75 -11.54 14.09
N ILE A 109 0.47 -11.01 14.19
CA ILE A 109 1.60 -11.68 14.82
C ILE A 109 1.98 -10.84 16.02
N GLU A 110 1.77 -11.38 17.21
CA GLU A 110 2.34 -10.81 18.42
C GLU A 110 3.77 -11.31 18.58
N VAL A 111 4.73 -10.38 18.56
CA VAL A 111 6.14 -10.65 18.85
C VAL A 111 6.39 -10.25 20.30
N PRO A 112 6.72 -11.18 21.20
CA PRO A 112 6.97 -10.86 22.59
C PRO A 112 8.17 -9.93 22.79
N LYS A 113 8.27 -9.35 23.99
CA LYS A 113 9.50 -8.71 24.47
C LYS A 113 10.71 -9.66 24.40
N GLY A 114 11.88 -9.13 24.07
CA GLY A 114 13.15 -9.86 24.03
C GLY A 114 13.45 -10.59 22.73
N GLN A 115 12.68 -10.33 21.66
CA GLN A 115 12.90 -10.94 20.34
C GLN A 115 13.81 -10.08 19.47
N ILE A 116 14.67 -10.74 18.68
CA ILE A 116 15.58 -10.07 17.75
C ILE A 116 14.90 -9.89 16.40
N LEU A 117 14.91 -8.66 15.88
CA LEU A 117 14.29 -8.26 14.62
C LEU A 117 15.27 -7.48 13.75
N ASN A 118 15.04 -7.50 12.44
CA ASN A 118 15.69 -6.59 11.49
C ASN A 118 14.66 -5.61 10.94
N ILE A 119 14.85 -4.33 11.22
CA ILE A 119 13.90 -3.26 10.90
C ILE A 119 14.51 -2.25 9.94
N GLY A 120 13.69 -1.69 9.08
CA GLY A 120 14.08 -0.65 8.13
C GLY A 120 12.90 -0.21 7.28
N LYS A 121 13.07 0.86 6.53
CA LYS A 121 12.10 1.30 5.52
C LYS A 121 12.19 0.38 4.30
N VAL A 122 11.07 0.12 3.64
CA VAL A 122 11.04 -0.73 2.45
C VAL A 122 11.57 0.06 1.24
N GLU A 123 12.49 -0.54 0.47
CA GLU A 123 12.99 0.03 -0.79
C GLU A 123 11.92 0.00 -1.90
N LYS A 124 12.01 0.91 -2.87
CA LYS A 124 11.25 0.86 -4.12
C LYS A 124 11.48 -0.48 -4.81
N GLN A 125 10.41 -1.23 -4.95
CA GLN A 125 10.44 -2.56 -5.53
C GLN A 125 10.30 -2.50 -7.07
N TYR A 126 11.34 -2.92 -7.78
CA TYR A 126 11.34 -3.10 -9.24
C TYR A 126 10.89 -4.52 -9.60
N THR A 127 10.26 -4.72 -10.75
CA THR A 127 9.99 -6.09 -11.24
C THR A 127 11.32 -6.80 -11.56
N LYS A 128 11.39 -8.15 -11.55
CA LYS A 128 12.60 -8.95 -11.91
C LYS A 128 13.32 -8.56 -13.21
N THR A 129 12.72 -7.73 -14.05
CA THR A 129 13.32 -7.22 -15.29
C THR A 129 14.11 -5.93 -15.09
N GLY A 130 14.23 -5.42 -13.86
CA GLY A 130 14.77 -4.09 -13.56
C GLY A 130 13.85 -2.94 -13.99
N LYS A 131 12.72 -3.25 -14.65
CA LYS A 131 11.73 -2.25 -15.07
C LYS A 131 10.76 -1.96 -13.93
N VAL A 132 10.59 -0.67 -13.65
CA VAL A 132 9.51 -0.14 -12.82
C VAL A 132 8.17 -0.67 -13.35
N SER A 133 7.30 -1.17 -12.47
CA SER A 133 5.93 -1.53 -12.85
C SER A 133 5.27 -0.30 -13.47
N LYS A 134 4.66 -0.40 -14.66
CA LYS A 134 4.12 0.77 -15.36
C LYS A 134 2.92 1.44 -14.68
N MET A 135 2.39 0.81 -13.61
CA MET A 135 1.29 1.33 -12.82
C MET A 135 1.51 0.98 -11.35
N LYS A 136 0.99 1.82 -10.45
CA LYS A 136 0.76 1.47 -9.04
C LYS A 136 -0.53 0.63 -8.96
N GLY A 137 -0.62 -0.34 -8.06
CA GLY A 137 -1.83 -1.17 -7.95
C GLY A 137 -3.07 -0.28 -7.72
N GLY A 138 -4.16 -0.55 -8.46
CA GLY A 138 -5.36 0.30 -8.43
C GLY A 138 -5.29 1.58 -9.29
N GLY A 139 -4.40 1.63 -10.30
CA GLY A 139 -3.94 2.82 -11.04
C GLY A 139 -4.93 3.71 -11.81
N HIS A 140 -6.07 4.02 -11.22
CA HIS A 140 -7.10 4.96 -11.67
C HIS A 140 -7.10 6.25 -10.84
N GLY A 141 -6.28 6.39 -9.80
CA GLY A 141 -6.18 7.62 -8.99
C GLY A 141 -5.07 8.57 -9.45
N GLN A 142 -5.02 9.77 -8.86
CA GLN A 142 -3.95 10.74 -9.11
C GLN A 142 -2.56 10.18 -8.74
N ALA A 143 -2.47 9.35 -7.70
CA ALA A 143 -1.20 8.72 -7.31
C ALA A 143 -0.59 7.83 -8.40
N ASN A 144 -1.39 7.36 -9.37
CA ASN A 144 -0.87 6.65 -10.53
C ASN A 144 -0.25 7.61 -11.56
N ILE A 145 -0.87 8.76 -11.79
CA ILE A 145 -0.32 9.81 -12.66
C ILE A 145 1.01 10.31 -12.08
N ASP A 146 1.03 10.64 -10.79
CA ASP A 146 2.27 11.08 -10.11
C ASP A 146 3.37 10.02 -10.20
N PHE A 147 2.99 8.74 -10.15
CA PHE A 147 3.90 7.63 -10.32
C PHE A 147 4.42 7.55 -11.77
N LEU A 148 3.57 7.72 -12.77
CA LEU A 148 3.97 7.73 -14.17
C LEU A 148 4.96 8.86 -14.44
N ASP A 149 4.62 10.09 -14.02
CA ASP A 149 5.48 11.27 -14.11
C ASP A 149 6.85 11.05 -13.45
N LYS A 150 6.84 10.61 -12.19
CA LYS A 150 8.06 10.39 -11.40
C LYS A 150 9.01 9.37 -12.02
N ASN A 151 8.48 8.43 -12.82
CA ASN A 151 9.26 7.39 -13.45
C ASN A 151 9.46 7.63 -14.96
N GLY A 152 9.10 8.81 -15.47
CA GLY A 152 9.23 9.15 -16.90
C GLY A 152 8.44 8.22 -17.81
N ILE A 153 7.30 7.70 -17.33
CA ILE A 153 6.44 6.82 -18.09
C ILE A 153 5.37 7.67 -18.76
N GLU A 154 5.41 7.70 -20.09
CA GLU A 154 4.47 8.47 -20.89
C GLU A 154 3.03 7.99 -20.70
N TYR A 155 2.12 8.95 -20.65
CA TYR A 155 0.68 8.75 -20.69
C TYR A 155 0.02 9.92 -21.40
N ASN A 156 -1.18 9.68 -21.92
CA ASN A 156 -1.97 10.69 -22.61
C ASN A 156 -3.32 10.84 -21.90
N ILE A 157 -3.74 12.09 -21.71
CA ILE A 157 -5.13 12.42 -21.35
C ILE A 157 -5.80 12.91 -22.64
N GLU A 158 -6.66 12.08 -23.21
CA GLU A 158 -7.36 12.35 -24.46
C GLU A 158 -8.62 13.20 -24.23
N LYS A 159 -9.27 13.01 -23.07
CA LYS A 159 -10.46 13.77 -22.67
C LYS A 159 -10.52 13.91 -21.15
N GLU A 160 -11.02 15.06 -20.70
CA GLU A 160 -11.46 15.31 -19.33
C GLU A 160 -12.95 15.64 -19.35
N TYR A 161 -13.74 14.87 -18.61
CA TYR A 161 -15.19 15.06 -18.46
C TYR A 161 -15.49 16.26 -17.56
N PRO A 162 -16.68 16.87 -17.63
CA PRO A 162 -17.05 18.02 -16.78
C PRO A 162 -16.94 17.76 -15.28
N ASN A 163 -17.12 16.51 -14.85
CA ASN A 163 -16.98 16.08 -13.46
C ASN A 163 -15.52 15.78 -13.05
N GLY A 164 -14.55 16.05 -13.93
CA GLY A 164 -13.12 15.89 -13.69
C GLY A 164 -12.56 14.48 -13.94
N VAL A 165 -13.39 13.51 -14.34
CA VAL A 165 -12.87 12.20 -14.79
C VAL A 165 -12.01 12.40 -16.03
N ARG A 166 -10.86 11.75 -16.07
CA ARG A 166 -9.91 11.83 -17.19
C ARG A 166 -9.84 10.49 -17.88
N VAL A 167 -9.78 10.48 -19.20
CA VAL A 167 -9.61 9.26 -20.00
C VAL A 167 -8.51 9.44 -21.01
N GLY A 168 -7.85 8.34 -21.33
CA GLY A 168 -6.76 8.32 -22.29
C GLY A 168 -6.02 7.00 -22.29
N ASN A 169 -4.69 7.04 -22.34
CA ASN A 169 -3.89 5.83 -22.54
C ASN A 169 -2.48 5.93 -21.95
N VAL A 170 -1.80 4.78 -21.89
CA VAL A 170 -0.39 4.67 -21.53
C VAL A 170 0.29 3.92 -22.68
N PRO A 171 1.04 4.58 -23.58
CA PRO A 171 1.54 3.99 -24.83
C PRO A 171 2.29 2.66 -24.67
N ASP A 172 3.06 2.53 -23.59
CA ASP A 172 3.79 1.29 -23.28
C ASP A 172 3.00 0.33 -22.37
N HIS A 173 1.67 0.43 -22.25
CA HIS A 173 0.90 -0.42 -21.34
C HIS A 173 1.02 -1.92 -21.67
N LYS A 174 0.98 -2.79 -20.65
CA LYS A 174 1.06 -4.25 -20.84
C LYS A 174 -0.10 -4.83 -21.68
N VAL A 175 -1.29 -4.27 -21.48
CA VAL A 175 -2.50 -4.58 -22.26
C VAL A 175 -2.55 -3.66 -23.47
N LYS A 176 -2.61 -4.24 -24.68
CA LYS A 176 -2.56 -3.49 -25.96
C LYS A 176 -3.67 -2.46 -26.10
N ALA A 177 -4.91 -2.79 -25.71
CA ALA A 177 -6.04 -1.86 -25.80
C ALA A 177 -5.76 -0.53 -25.08
N LYS A 178 -5.05 -0.59 -23.94
CA LYS A 178 -4.75 0.56 -23.08
C LYS A 178 -3.59 1.45 -23.58
N ARG A 179 -3.05 1.17 -24.76
CA ARG A 179 -1.90 1.90 -25.35
C ARG A 179 -2.29 3.11 -26.19
N SER A 180 -3.56 3.24 -26.54
CA SER A 180 -4.07 4.32 -27.39
C SER A 180 -5.54 4.60 -27.08
N GLY A 181 -6.05 5.75 -27.51
CA GLY A 181 -7.45 6.10 -27.31
C GLY A 181 -7.79 6.31 -25.82
N MET A 182 -9.02 5.99 -25.43
CA MET A 182 -9.61 6.31 -24.10
C MET A 182 -9.75 5.08 -23.19
N GLU A 183 -8.92 4.05 -23.39
CA GLU A 183 -9.02 2.74 -22.71
C GLU A 183 -8.40 2.72 -21.30
N GLN A 184 -7.82 3.83 -20.87
CA GLN A 184 -7.48 4.13 -19.47
C GLN A 184 -8.35 5.27 -18.96
N SER A 185 -8.65 5.20 -17.67
CA SER A 185 -9.40 6.25 -17.00
C SER A 185 -8.78 6.56 -15.65
N TRP A 186 -8.89 7.81 -15.23
CA TRP A 186 -8.46 8.29 -13.95
C TRP A 186 -9.56 9.14 -13.31
N PHE A 187 -9.73 8.98 -12.01
CA PHE A 187 -10.63 9.79 -11.20
C PHE A 187 -10.20 11.26 -11.23
N PRO A 188 -11.09 12.19 -10.81
CA PRO A 188 -10.73 13.58 -10.65
C PRO A 188 -9.44 13.76 -9.85
N LYS A 189 -8.61 14.74 -10.24
CA LYS A 189 -7.31 15.00 -9.60
C LYS A 189 -7.44 15.21 -8.09
N ALA A 190 -8.56 15.79 -7.66
CA ALA A 190 -8.86 16.08 -6.26
C ALA A 190 -9.25 14.85 -5.43
N TRP A 191 -9.59 13.72 -6.06
CA TRP A 191 -9.98 12.51 -5.33
C TRP A 191 -8.74 11.83 -4.75
N SER A 192 -8.75 11.72 -3.42
CA SER A 192 -7.80 10.91 -2.67
C SER A 192 -8.08 9.41 -2.85
N GLU A 193 -7.11 8.59 -2.45
CA GLU A 193 -7.30 7.13 -2.41
C GLU A 193 -8.47 6.72 -1.48
N SER A 194 -8.68 7.46 -0.39
CA SER A 194 -9.84 7.25 0.50
C SER A 194 -11.16 7.57 -0.19
N ASP A 195 -11.22 8.60 -1.04
CA ASP A 195 -12.44 8.92 -1.80
C ASP A 195 -12.78 7.82 -2.80
N ILE A 196 -11.76 7.30 -3.50
CA ILE A 196 -11.91 6.19 -4.44
C ILE A 196 -12.37 4.92 -3.71
N GLN A 197 -11.81 4.63 -2.54
CA GLN A 197 -12.24 3.51 -1.71
C GLN A 197 -13.71 3.66 -1.29
N ALA A 198 -14.08 4.82 -0.73
CA ALA A 198 -15.43 5.08 -0.28
C ALA A 198 -16.43 4.96 -1.44
N ALA A 199 -16.08 5.47 -2.62
CA ALA A 199 -16.88 5.33 -3.83
C ALA A 199 -17.07 3.87 -4.25
N GLY A 200 -15.98 3.08 -4.24
CA GLY A 200 -16.04 1.66 -4.56
C GLY A 200 -16.90 0.85 -3.59
N GLU A 201 -16.78 1.11 -2.29
CA GLU A 201 -17.59 0.47 -1.25
C GLU A 201 -19.06 0.87 -1.37
N ALA A 202 -19.35 2.15 -1.58
CA ALA A 202 -20.70 2.64 -1.78
C ALA A 202 -21.37 1.99 -3.00
N VAL A 203 -20.70 2.01 -4.16
CA VAL A 203 -21.23 1.42 -5.40
C VAL A 203 -21.39 -0.09 -5.31
N ALA A 204 -20.45 -0.80 -4.68
CA ALA A 204 -20.54 -2.24 -4.49
C ALA A 204 -21.76 -2.65 -3.65
N ASN A 205 -22.17 -1.81 -2.70
CA ASN A 205 -23.27 -2.10 -1.78
C ASN A 205 -24.63 -1.56 -2.25
N MET A 206 -24.70 -0.94 -3.43
CA MET A 206 -25.96 -0.47 -4.00
C MET A 206 -26.91 -1.63 -4.34
N SER A 207 -28.21 -1.37 -4.22
CA SER A 207 -29.26 -2.28 -4.69
C SER A 207 -29.06 -2.57 -6.18
N GLY A 208 -29.03 -3.85 -6.55
CA GLY A 208 -28.73 -4.30 -7.93
C GLY A 208 -27.25 -4.61 -8.20
N ASN A 209 -26.33 -4.14 -7.36
CA ASN A 209 -24.89 -4.44 -7.48
C ASN A 209 -24.43 -5.56 -6.53
N THR A 210 -25.29 -6.00 -5.60
CA THR A 210 -25.06 -7.12 -4.69
C THR A 210 -25.34 -8.45 -5.39
N GLY A 211 -24.56 -9.48 -5.09
CA GLY A 211 -24.74 -10.83 -5.67
C GLY A 211 -24.33 -10.98 -7.13
N VAL A 212 -23.77 -9.95 -7.77
CA VAL A 212 -23.24 -10.04 -9.14
C VAL A 212 -21.97 -10.89 -9.17
N ALA A 213 -21.85 -11.73 -10.20
CA ALA A 213 -20.73 -12.65 -10.40
C ALA A 213 -19.38 -11.94 -10.46
N ASP A 214 -18.33 -12.62 -9.99
CA ASP A 214 -16.95 -12.12 -10.10
C ASP A 214 -16.54 -11.88 -11.55
N GLY A 215 -15.68 -10.89 -11.77
CA GLY A 215 -15.20 -10.48 -13.09
C GLY A 215 -16.17 -9.59 -13.87
N VAL A 216 -17.44 -9.50 -13.45
CA VAL A 216 -18.43 -8.60 -14.06
C VAL A 216 -18.31 -7.22 -13.44
N ALA A 217 -18.26 -6.18 -14.29
CA ALA A 217 -18.30 -4.80 -13.85
C ALA A 217 -19.73 -4.41 -13.45
N VAL A 218 -19.89 -3.91 -12.24
CA VAL A 218 -21.10 -3.22 -11.78
C VAL A 218 -20.82 -1.74 -11.65
N PHE A 219 -21.86 -0.92 -11.68
CA PHE A 219 -21.67 0.53 -11.73
C PHE A 219 -22.67 1.27 -10.86
N GLY A 220 -22.31 2.47 -10.46
CA GLY A 220 -23.15 3.39 -9.71
C GLY A 220 -22.56 4.79 -9.74
N GLU A 221 -23.36 5.78 -9.37
CA GLU A 221 -22.91 7.16 -9.26
C GLU A 221 -22.48 7.46 -7.82
N TYR A 222 -21.31 8.10 -7.66
CA TYR A 222 -20.82 8.58 -6.38
C TYR A 222 -20.18 9.95 -6.56
N ASN A 223 -20.68 10.95 -5.83
CA ASN A 223 -20.22 12.34 -5.90
C ASN A 223 -20.10 12.86 -7.35
N GLY A 224 -21.12 12.60 -8.18
CA GLY A 224 -21.17 13.05 -9.57
C GLY A 224 -20.29 12.27 -10.55
N VAL A 225 -19.62 11.20 -10.10
CA VAL A 225 -18.80 10.32 -10.94
C VAL A 225 -19.48 8.97 -11.10
N ARG A 226 -19.56 8.47 -12.33
CA ARG A 226 -19.96 7.09 -12.60
C ARG A 226 -18.79 6.16 -12.35
N VAL A 227 -18.90 5.37 -11.29
CA VAL A 227 -17.86 4.47 -10.78
C VAL A 227 -18.21 3.04 -11.11
N GLY A 228 -17.24 2.32 -11.66
CA GLY A 228 -17.26 0.89 -11.90
C GLY A 228 -16.53 0.11 -10.81
N VAL A 229 -17.07 -1.05 -10.46
CA VAL A 229 -16.50 -1.99 -9.50
C VAL A 229 -16.48 -3.38 -10.11
N ILE A 230 -15.34 -4.08 -10.02
CA ILE A 230 -15.22 -5.49 -10.38
C ILE A 230 -14.83 -6.29 -9.14
N ARG A 231 -15.48 -7.43 -8.92
CA ARG A 231 -15.16 -8.36 -7.83
C ARG A 231 -14.30 -9.52 -8.28
N THR A 232 -13.55 -10.09 -7.34
CA THR A 232 -12.81 -11.35 -7.51
C THR A 232 -12.82 -12.10 -6.18
N ASN A 233 -13.31 -13.34 -6.21
CA ASN A 233 -13.61 -14.17 -5.04
C ASN A 233 -14.54 -13.45 -4.05
N GLY A 234 -15.61 -12.81 -4.57
CA GLY A 234 -16.62 -12.10 -3.79
C GLY A 234 -16.17 -10.79 -3.15
N LYS A 235 -14.93 -10.35 -3.39
CA LYS A 235 -14.38 -9.09 -2.83
C LYS A 235 -14.10 -8.08 -3.92
N ILE A 236 -14.26 -6.79 -3.61
CA ILE A 236 -13.90 -5.67 -4.50
C ILE A 236 -12.44 -5.80 -4.91
N ALA A 237 -12.19 -5.92 -6.21
CA ALA A 237 -10.87 -6.16 -6.78
C ALA A 237 -10.34 -4.96 -7.57
N THR A 238 -11.24 -4.22 -8.23
CA THR A 238 -10.93 -3.02 -9.02
C THR A 238 -12.05 -2.00 -8.80
N VAL A 239 -11.66 -0.75 -8.58
CA VAL A 239 -12.54 0.42 -8.60
C VAL A 239 -11.98 1.36 -9.66
N PHE A 240 -12.83 1.85 -10.55
CA PHE A 240 -12.42 2.67 -11.70
C PHE A 240 -13.54 3.65 -12.10
N PRO A 241 -13.23 4.82 -12.67
CA PRO A 241 -14.24 5.64 -13.29
C PRO A 241 -14.58 5.06 -14.65
N ASP A 242 -15.86 5.04 -15.00
CA ASP A 242 -16.31 4.60 -16.31
C ASP A 242 -15.70 5.49 -17.41
N SER A 243 -14.97 4.87 -18.34
CA SER A 243 -14.28 5.56 -19.42
C SER A 243 -15.17 5.89 -20.61
N ALA A 244 -16.33 5.24 -20.71
CA ALA A 244 -17.25 5.40 -21.83
C ALA A 244 -18.34 6.44 -21.53
N MET A 245 -18.73 6.59 -20.27
CA MET A 245 -19.87 7.42 -19.88
C MET A 245 -19.67 8.04 -18.50
N GLN A 246 -20.00 9.32 -18.38
CA GLN A 246 -20.03 10.05 -17.10
C GLN A 246 -21.32 10.87 -16.99
N PRO A 247 -21.82 11.15 -15.76
CA PRO A 247 -22.98 12.01 -15.58
C PRO A 247 -22.71 13.42 -16.11
N GLY A 248 -23.64 13.95 -16.90
CA GLY A 248 -23.55 15.30 -17.46
C GLY A 248 -22.72 15.43 -18.75
N ASP A 249 -22.32 14.31 -19.36
CA ASP A 249 -21.69 14.26 -20.69
C ASP A 249 -22.68 13.84 -21.80
#